data_AF-A0A0C9W4L0-F1
#
_entry.id   AF-A0A0C9W4L0-F1
#
_cell.length_a   1.000
_cell.length_b   1.000
_cell.length_c   1.000
_cell.angle_alpha   90.00
_cell.angle_beta   90.00
_cell.angle_gamma   90.00
#
_symmetry.space_group_name_H-M   'P 1'
#
loop_
_entity.id
_entity.type
_entity.pdbx_description
1 polymer ?
#
loop_
_entity_poly.entity_id
_entity_poly.type
_entity_poly.pdbx_seq_one_letter_code
_entity_poly.pdbx_strand_id
1 'polypeptide(L)'
;KAAGEIYQWLDEANKIHVDDIHSKPKEMWEKLKSIHSKSAPNSCFNSLSDLLSIRLKDDKSLTDLSSWIQGAMQKVTALHPKIGYNIEKFDEELVIMMMIHALPCEDYASFISSVLLLINLSKDT
;
A
#
# COMPACT_ATOMS: atom_id res chain seq x y z
N LYS A 1 27.92 9.51 1.46
CA LYS A 1 27.28 10.25 2.58
C LYS A 1 25.90 9.68 2.89
N ALA A 2 24.95 9.71 1.94
CA ALA A 2 23.59 9.16 2.15
C ALA A 2 23.52 7.67 2.55
N ALA A 3 24.38 6.79 2.02
CA ALA A 3 24.31 5.35 2.31
C ALA A 3 24.66 5.01 3.78
N GLY A 4 25.71 5.65 4.31
CA GLY A 4 26.11 5.47 5.71
C GLY A 4 25.07 6.04 6.68
N GLU A 5 24.45 7.17 6.32
CA GLU A 5 23.35 7.75 7.09
C GLU A 5 22.11 6.83 7.08
N ILE A 6 21.70 6.30 5.93
CA ILE A 6 20.59 5.33 5.87
C ILE A 6 20.89 4.08 6.72
N TYR A 7 22.09 3.49 6.59
CA TYR A 7 22.46 2.29 7.33
C TYR A 7 22.45 2.49 8.85
N GLN A 8 22.90 3.65 9.31
CA GLN A 8 22.99 3.96 10.74
C GLN A 8 21.60 4.09 11.40
N TRP A 9 20.56 4.42 10.63
CA TRP A 9 19.19 4.58 11.12
C TRP A 9 18.37 3.28 11.12
N LEU A 10 18.92 2.19 10.57
CA LEU A 10 18.26 0.88 10.58
C LEU A 10 18.48 0.17 11.91
N ASP A 11 17.51 -0.64 12.31
CA ASP A 11 17.69 -1.60 13.40
C ASP A 11 18.52 -2.81 12.93
N GLU A 12 19.03 -3.61 13.87
CA GLU A 12 19.85 -4.78 13.54
C GLU A 12 19.11 -5.81 12.69
N ALA A 13 17.78 -5.90 12.84
CA ALA A 13 16.96 -6.80 12.03
C ALA A 13 16.95 -6.40 10.54
N ASN A 14 16.88 -5.11 10.22
CA ASN A 14 16.85 -4.60 8.86
C ASN A 14 18.24 -4.41 8.25
N LYS A 15 19.28 -4.21 9.06
CA LYS A 15 20.68 -4.15 8.59
C LYS A 15 21.11 -5.42 7.88
N ILE A 16 20.71 -6.60 8.39
CA ILE A 16 21.00 -7.92 7.79
C ILE A 16 20.54 -7.96 6.32
N HIS A 17 19.48 -7.24 5.98
CA HIS A 17 18.95 -7.25 4.62
C HIS A 17 19.70 -6.33 3.65
N VAL A 18 20.46 -5.35 4.13
CA VAL A 18 21.14 -4.35 3.28
C VAL A 18 22.66 -4.38 3.37
N ASP A 19 23.22 -5.30 4.15
CA ASP A 19 24.66 -5.40 4.43
C ASP A 19 25.49 -5.57 3.15
N ASP A 20 25.02 -6.40 2.23
CA ASP A 20 25.66 -6.66 0.93
C ASP A 20 25.63 -5.45 -0.03
N ILE A 21 24.79 -4.45 0.26
CA ILE A 21 24.53 -3.29 -0.61
C ILE A 21 24.74 -1.95 0.11
N HIS A 22 25.38 -1.95 1.28
CA HIS A 22 25.54 -0.78 2.17
C HIS A 22 26.30 0.41 1.55
N SER A 23 26.99 0.20 0.42
CA SER A 23 27.69 1.25 -0.33
C SER A 23 26.81 1.96 -1.36
N LYS A 24 25.59 1.46 -1.60
CA LYS A 24 24.70 1.93 -2.67
C LYS A 24 23.34 2.37 -2.12
N PRO A 25 23.16 3.68 -1.84
CA PRO A 25 22.00 4.18 -1.11
C PRO A 25 20.66 3.94 -1.83
N LYS A 26 20.65 4.01 -3.17
CA LYS A 26 19.45 3.74 -3.97
C LYS A 26 19.04 2.27 -3.92
N GLU A 27 20.00 1.35 -4.00
CA GLU A 27 19.72 -0.09 -3.92
C GLU A 27 19.27 -0.48 -2.51
N MET A 28 19.88 0.10 -1.47
CA MET A 28 19.42 -0.08 -0.08
C MET A 28 17.97 0.36 0.09
N TRP A 29 17.62 1.55 -0.40
CA TRP A 29 16.27 2.09 -0.28
C TRP A 29 15.23 1.21 -1.01
N GLU A 30 15.52 0.76 -2.23
CA GLU A 30 14.61 -0.13 -2.96
C GLU A 30 14.46 -1.51 -2.28
N LYS A 31 15.54 -2.06 -1.70
CA LYS A 31 15.48 -3.33 -0.95
C LYS A 31 14.67 -3.20 0.33
N LEU A 32 14.89 -2.13 1.10
CA LEU A 32 14.09 -1.80 2.30
C LEU A 32 12.62 -1.59 1.93
N LYS A 33 12.36 -0.82 0.88
CA LYS A 33 11.01 -0.62 0.36
C LYS A 33 10.37 -1.95 -0.03
N SER A 34 11.07 -2.83 -0.73
CA SER A 34 10.56 -4.18 -1.05
C SER A 34 10.25 -5.03 0.18
N ILE A 35 11.04 -4.90 1.26
CA ILE A 35 10.87 -5.71 2.48
C ILE A 35 9.76 -5.17 3.37
N HIS A 36 9.59 -3.85 3.42
CA HIS A 36 8.62 -3.17 4.27
C HIS A 36 7.31 -2.82 3.56
N SER A 37 7.26 -2.81 2.21
CA SER A 37 6.02 -2.73 1.43
C SER A 37 5.24 -4.06 1.40
N LYS A 38 5.43 -4.92 2.42
CA LYS A 38 4.95 -6.32 2.51
C LYS A 38 3.44 -6.53 2.52
N SER A 39 2.66 -5.52 2.19
CA SER A 39 1.27 -5.71 1.84
C SER A 39 0.85 -4.60 0.89
N ALA A 40 1.32 -4.66 -0.36
CA ALA A 40 0.75 -3.87 -1.44
C ALA A 40 -0.78 -4.04 -1.49
N PRO A 41 -1.32 -5.28 -1.36
CA PRO A 41 -2.75 -5.53 -1.14
C PRO A 41 -3.39 -4.81 0.04
N ASN A 42 -2.92 -5.01 1.28
CA ASN A 42 -3.48 -4.32 2.45
C ASN A 42 -3.36 -2.79 2.36
N SER A 43 -2.24 -2.28 1.87
CA SER A 43 -2.02 -0.83 1.75
C SER A 43 -2.93 -0.23 0.68
N CYS A 44 -3.12 -0.94 -0.43
CA CYS A 44 -4.05 -0.55 -1.49
C CYS A 44 -5.50 -0.63 -0.98
N PHE A 45 -5.86 -1.72 -0.28
CA PHE A 45 -7.16 -1.90 0.36
C PHE A 45 -7.48 -0.78 1.35
N ASN A 46 -6.56 -0.46 2.26
CA ASN A 46 -6.75 0.62 3.23
C ASN A 46 -6.84 1.99 2.53
N SER A 47 -6.01 2.26 1.52
CA SER A 47 -6.04 3.54 0.79
C SER A 47 -7.32 3.73 -0.02
N LEU A 48 -7.83 2.66 -0.65
CA LEU A 48 -9.10 2.67 -1.37
C LEU A 48 -10.30 2.73 -0.42
N SER A 49 -10.26 2.01 0.69
CA SER A 49 -11.28 2.10 1.75
C SER A 49 -11.35 3.51 2.33
N ASP A 50 -10.20 4.13 2.62
CA ASP A 50 -10.11 5.52 3.07
C ASP A 50 -10.73 6.47 2.05
N LEU A 51 -10.34 6.34 0.76
CA LEU A 51 -10.88 7.16 -0.33
C LEU A 51 -12.41 7.05 -0.43
N LEU A 52 -12.94 5.83 -0.41
CA LEU A 52 -14.38 5.56 -0.51
C LEU A 52 -15.16 5.97 0.74
N SER A 53 -14.49 6.07 1.88
CA SER A 53 -15.05 6.50 3.16
C SER A 53 -15.09 8.03 3.32
N ILE A 54 -14.45 8.79 2.42
CA ILE A 54 -14.50 10.25 2.45
C ILE A 54 -15.95 10.72 2.32
N ARG A 55 -16.38 11.54 3.28
CA ARG A 55 -17.68 12.21 3.29
C ARG A 55 -17.48 13.69 3.63
N LEU A 56 -18.34 14.54 3.06
CA LEU A 56 -18.41 15.94 3.46
C LEU A 56 -18.86 15.98 4.93
N LYS A 57 -18.17 16.79 5.73
CA LYS A 57 -18.52 17.05 7.13
C LYS A 57 -18.97 18.50 7.27
N ASP A 58 -19.84 18.77 8.26
CA ASP A 58 -20.44 20.09 8.47
C ASP A 58 -19.41 21.20 8.74
N ASP A 59 -18.20 20.83 9.16
CA ASP A 59 -17.09 21.72 9.50
C ASP A 59 -16.11 22.00 8.34
N LYS A 60 -16.30 21.39 7.16
CA LYS A 60 -15.35 21.49 6.03
C LYS A 60 -15.95 22.15 4.80
N SER A 61 -15.15 22.95 4.11
CA SER A 61 -15.55 23.52 2.81
C SER A 61 -15.46 22.49 1.68
N LEU A 62 -16.15 22.76 0.56
CA LEU A 62 -16.02 21.93 -0.65
C LEU A 62 -14.59 21.92 -1.21
N THR A 63 -13.84 23.00 -1.03
CA THR A 63 -12.44 23.09 -1.46
C THR A 63 -11.55 22.19 -0.61
N ASP A 64 -11.79 22.14 0.71
CA ASP A 64 -11.08 21.22 1.61
C ASP A 64 -11.40 19.76 1.26
N LEU A 65 -12.66 19.46 0.96
CA LEU A 65 -13.06 18.14 0.50
C LEU A 65 -12.35 17.76 -0.80
N SER A 66 -12.30 18.67 -1.78
CA SER A 66 -11.65 18.44 -3.07
C SER A 66 -10.15 18.13 -2.92
N SER A 67 -9.44 18.93 -2.12
CA SER A 67 -8.02 18.69 -1.84
C SER A 67 -7.78 17.37 -1.12
N TRP A 68 -8.66 16.98 -0.20
CA TRP A 68 -8.54 15.72 0.51
C TRP A 68 -8.77 14.51 -0.40
N ILE A 69 -9.77 14.56 -1.29
CA ILE A 69 -10.02 13.52 -2.31
C ILE A 69 -8.81 13.39 -3.24
N GLN A 70 -8.24 14.51 -3.71
CA GLN A 70 -7.05 14.48 -4.55
C GLN A 70 -5.86 13.85 -3.84
N GLY A 71 -5.62 14.22 -2.57
CA GLY A 71 -4.55 13.62 -1.76
C GLY A 71 -4.75 12.12 -1.51
N ALA A 72 -5.99 11.68 -1.28
CA ALA A 72 -6.32 10.27 -1.14
C ALA A 72 -6.09 9.49 -2.45
N MET A 73 -6.50 10.05 -3.59
CA MET A 73 -6.26 9.42 -4.90
C MET A 73 -4.77 9.34 -5.24
N GLN A 74 -3.97 10.36 -4.85
CA GLN A 74 -2.52 10.30 -4.99
C GLN A 74 -1.89 9.15 -4.20
N LYS A 75 -2.43 8.83 -3.03
CA LYS A 75 -1.96 7.66 -2.24
C LYS A 75 -2.29 6.35 -2.94
N VAL A 76 -3.54 6.19 -3.42
CA VAL A 76 -3.96 5.00 -4.18
C VAL A 76 -3.07 4.80 -5.41
N THR A 77 -2.90 5.84 -6.22
CA THR A 77 -2.07 5.77 -7.44
C THR A 77 -0.58 5.54 -7.16
N ALA A 78 -0.05 6.00 -6.02
CA ALA A 78 1.33 5.75 -5.63
C ALA A 78 1.61 4.28 -5.26
N LEU A 79 0.58 3.52 -4.93
CA LEU A 79 0.67 2.09 -4.59
C LEU A 79 0.54 1.18 -5.80
N HIS A 80 0.00 1.68 -6.91
CA HIS A 80 -0.10 0.89 -8.15
C HIS A 80 1.28 0.57 -8.73
N PRO A 81 1.47 -0.65 -9.28
CA PRO A 81 2.64 -0.97 -10.09
C PRO A 81 2.87 0.06 -11.20
N LYS A 82 4.11 0.53 -11.34
CA LYS A 82 4.46 1.53 -12.38
C LYS A 82 4.49 0.97 -13.79
N ILE A 83 4.54 -0.35 -13.95
CA ILE A 83 4.70 -1.04 -15.22
C ILE A 83 3.55 -2.03 -15.40
N GLY A 84 2.88 -1.94 -16.56
CA GLY A 84 1.83 -2.89 -16.92
C GLY A 84 0.58 -2.82 -16.04
N TYR A 85 0.35 -1.70 -15.35
CA TYR A 85 -0.90 -1.40 -14.65
C TYR A 85 -1.83 -0.66 -15.61
N ASN A 86 -2.92 -1.31 -15.97
CA ASN A 86 -3.95 -0.78 -16.86
C ASN A 86 -5.30 -0.75 -16.12
N ILE A 87 -6.32 -0.21 -16.77
CA ILE A 87 -7.66 -0.13 -16.19
C ILE A 87 -8.24 -1.52 -15.87
N GLU A 88 -7.94 -2.53 -16.68
CA GLU A 88 -8.42 -3.90 -16.47
C GLU A 88 -7.89 -4.50 -15.16
N LYS A 89 -6.60 -4.33 -14.86
CA LYS A 89 -6.02 -4.77 -13.58
C LYS A 89 -6.58 -4.00 -12.40
N PHE A 90 -6.86 -2.71 -12.57
CA PHE A 90 -7.54 -1.93 -11.54
C PHE A 90 -8.96 -2.47 -11.28
N ASP A 91 -9.71 -2.79 -12.33
CA ASP A 91 -11.06 -3.38 -12.20
C ASP A 91 -11.00 -4.74 -11.49
N GLU A 92 -10.02 -5.59 -11.80
CA GLU A 92 -9.79 -6.87 -11.10
C GLU A 92 -9.48 -6.66 -9.61
N GLU A 93 -8.52 -5.79 -9.29
CA GLU A 93 -8.18 -5.46 -7.90
C GLU A 93 -9.40 -4.90 -7.16
N LEU A 94 -10.15 -4.00 -7.79
CA LEU A 94 -11.34 -3.39 -7.20
C LEU A 94 -12.41 -4.44 -6.90
N VAL A 95 -12.67 -5.38 -7.82
CA VAL A 95 -13.63 -6.48 -7.60
C VAL A 95 -13.21 -7.32 -6.40
N ILE A 96 -11.94 -7.70 -6.31
CA ILE A 96 -11.44 -8.49 -5.18
C ILE A 96 -11.56 -7.71 -3.86
N MET A 97 -11.23 -6.43 -3.86
CA MET A 97 -11.40 -5.58 -2.66
C MET A 97 -12.85 -5.45 -2.23
N MET A 98 -13.78 -5.28 -3.17
CA MET A 98 -15.20 -5.23 -2.87
C MET A 98 -15.71 -6.57 -2.34
N MET A 99 -15.19 -7.69 -2.84
CA MET A 99 -15.47 -9.02 -2.27
C MET A 99 -14.99 -9.13 -0.83
N ILE A 100 -13.75 -8.72 -0.54
CA ILE A 100 -13.20 -8.72 0.83
C ILE A 100 -14.02 -7.80 1.75
N HIS A 101 -14.38 -6.61 1.27
CA HIS A 101 -15.15 -5.62 2.03
C HIS A 101 -16.60 -6.07 2.29
N ALA A 102 -17.17 -6.92 1.44
CA ALA A 102 -18.52 -7.45 1.60
C ALA A 102 -18.60 -8.60 2.64
N LEU A 103 -17.47 -9.19 3.05
CA LEU A 103 -17.45 -10.27 4.02
C LEU A 103 -17.71 -9.77 5.45
N PRO A 104 -18.55 -10.46 6.25
CA PRO A 104 -18.70 -10.18 7.67
C PRO A 104 -17.35 -10.34 8.39
N CYS A 105 -16.81 -9.25 8.94
CA CYS A 105 -15.52 -9.28 9.61
C CYS A 105 -15.52 -10.25 10.82
N GLU A 106 -16.65 -10.37 11.51
CA GLU A 106 -16.81 -11.23 12.69
C GLU A 106 -16.53 -12.72 12.38
N ASP A 107 -16.93 -13.19 11.19
CA ASP A 107 -16.79 -14.59 10.79
C ASP A 107 -15.55 -14.86 9.94
N TYR A 108 -15.04 -13.84 9.24
CA TYR A 108 -14.00 -13.98 8.21
C TYR A 108 -12.69 -13.23 8.50
N ALA A 109 -12.51 -12.63 9.69
CA ALA A 109 -11.32 -11.84 10.03
C ALA A 109 -9.98 -12.52 9.71
N SER A 110 -9.86 -13.82 10.02
CA SER A 110 -8.62 -14.58 9.77
C SER A 110 -8.35 -14.78 8.27
N PHE A 111 -9.41 -14.99 7.48
CA PHE A 111 -9.33 -15.10 6.03
C PHE A 111 -8.97 -13.75 5.39
N ILE A 112 -9.70 -12.69 5.77
CA ILE A 112 -9.43 -11.32 5.32
C ILE A 112 -7.97 -10.95 5.61
N SER A 113 -7.50 -11.20 6.84
CA SER A 113 -6.10 -10.94 7.20
C SER A 113 -5.14 -11.72 6.31
N SER A 114 -5.37 -13.02 6.10
CA SER A 114 -4.50 -13.86 5.26
C SER A 114 -4.43 -13.38 3.81
N VAL A 115 -5.57 -12.94 3.25
CA VAL A 115 -5.64 -12.40 1.88
C VAL A 115 -4.91 -11.06 1.78
N LEU A 116 -5.04 -10.18 2.77
CA LEU A 116 -4.37 -8.88 2.79
C LEU A 116 -2.84 -8.99 3.00
N LEU A 117 -2.35 -10.11 3.52
CA LEU A 117 -0.92 -10.44 3.61
C LEU A 117 -0.31 -10.94 2.29
N LEU A 118 -1.13 -11.22 1.26
CA LEU A 118 -0.61 -11.65 -0.04
C LEU A 118 0.21 -10.53 -0.70
N ILE A 119 1.12 -10.91 -1.59
CA ILE A 119 1.98 -9.97 -2.33
C ILE A 119 1.23 -9.39 -3.54
N ASN A 120 0.29 -10.16 -4.12
CA ASN A 120 -0.57 -9.74 -5.22
C ASN A 120 -2.00 -10.25 -4.98
N LEU A 121 -3.00 -9.45 -5.35
CA LEU A 121 -4.40 -9.86 -5.43
C LEU A 121 -4.71 -10.21 -6.88
N SER A 122 -4.95 -11.50 -7.15
CA SER A 122 -5.45 -11.97 -8.44
C SER A 122 -6.64 -12.87 -8.20
N LYS A 123 -7.56 -12.90 -9.16
CA LYS A 123 -8.77 -13.73 -9.10
C LYS A 123 -8.47 -15.23 -9.05
N ASP A 124 -7.29 -15.64 -9.50
CA ASP A 124 -6.84 -17.04 -9.51
C ASP A 124 -6.14 -17.47 -8.21
N THR A 125 -6.07 -16.58 -7.20
CA THR A 125 -5.47 -16.87 -5.88
C THR A 125 -6.52 -17.38 -4.91
#